data_AF-A0A2T5YU87-F1
#
_entry.id   AF-A0A2T5YU87-F1
#
_cell.length_a   1.000
_cell.length_b   1.000
_cell.length_c   1.000
_cell.angle_alpha   90.00
_cell.angle_beta   90.00
_cell.angle_gamma   90.00
#
_symmetry.space_group_name_H-M   'P 1'
#
loop_
_entity.id
_entity.type
_entity.pdbx_description
1 polymer ?
#
loop_
_entity_poly.entity_id
_entity_poly.type
_entity_poly.pdbx_seq_one_letter_code
_entity_poly.pdbx_strand_id
1 'polypeptide(L)'
;MKALKALLDVLVFGYIIFTVLLLAGAIDETAILNTNAEDEVLTLYKGLVAIGGVMMLARVVVSSVYVADLKHEQYRAELKINNLKASLYESRQAFRSNSYKETYAEERQAEVA
;
A
#
# COMPACT_ATOMS: atom_id res chain seq x y z
N MET A 1 1.10 -7.67 1.68
CA MET A 1 1.24 -6.42 2.49
C MET A 1 -0.09 -5.84 2.98
N LYS A 2 -1.13 -5.72 2.12
CA LYS A 2 -2.44 -5.12 2.49
C LYS A 2 -3.15 -5.81 3.69
N ALA A 3 -3.22 -7.14 3.68
CA ALA A 3 -3.86 -7.91 4.76
C ALA A 3 -3.09 -7.78 6.09
N LEU A 4 -1.76 -7.81 6.05
CA LEU A 4 -0.91 -7.62 7.23
C LEU A 4 -1.08 -6.23 7.84
N LYS A 5 -1.14 -5.18 6.99
CA LYS A 5 -1.44 -3.82 7.43
C LYS A 5 -2.82 -3.73 8.08
N ALA A 6 -3.84 -4.35 7.48
CA ALA A 6 -5.20 -4.34 8.03
C ALA A 6 -5.29 -5.06 9.39
N LEU A 7 -4.65 -6.22 9.52
CA LEU A 7 -4.62 -6.98 10.77
C LEU A 7 -3.92 -6.18 11.88
N LEU A 8 -2.79 -5.54 11.55
CA LEU A 8 -2.06 -4.68 12.48
C LEU A 8 -2.85 -3.42 12.86
N ASP A 9 -3.53 -2.78 11.90
CA ASP A 9 -4.41 -1.64 12.16
C ASP A 9 -5.56 -2.03 13.12
N VAL A 10 -6.19 -3.19 12.93
CA VAL A 10 -7.23 -3.72 13.85
C VAL A 10 -6.67 -3.98 15.25
N LEU A 11 -5.51 -4.63 15.33
CA LEU A 11 -4.83 -4.90 16.60
C LEU A 11 -4.52 -3.61 17.36
N VAL A 12 -3.98 -2.59 16.68
CA VAL A 12 -3.69 -1.28 17.28
C VAL A 12 -4.98 -0.60 17.74
N PHE A 13 -6.07 -0.72 16.98
CA PHE A 13 -7.37 -0.16 17.38
C PHE A 13 -7.91 -0.83 18.65
N GLY A 14 -7.83 -2.16 18.72
CA GLY A 14 -8.21 -2.92 19.91
C GLY A 14 -7.37 -2.55 21.13
N TYR A 15 -6.05 -2.40 20.95
CA TYR A 15 -5.14 -1.93 21.99
C TYR A 15 -5.55 -0.53 22.51
N ILE A 16 -5.84 0.43 21.60
CA ILE A 16 -6.23 1.79 22.00
C ILE A 16 -7.53 1.75 22.80
N ILE A 17 -8.55 1.02 22.34
CA ILE A 17 -9.83 0.88 23.04
C ILE A 17 -9.61 0.29 24.43
N PHE A 18 -8.85 -0.81 24.53
CA PHE A 18 -8.53 -1.45 25.80
C PHE A 18 -7.85 -0.49 26.77
N THR A 19 -6.83 0.22 26.30
CA THR A 19 -6.06 1.16 27.13
C THR A 19 -6.94 2.31 27.62
N VAL A 20 -7.83 2.83 26.77
CA VAL A 20 -8.77 3.89 27.13
C VAL A 20 -9.79 3.40 28.16
N LEU A 21 -10.35 2.20 27.98
CA LEU A 21 -11.30 1.63 28.93
C LEU A 21 -10.68 1.39 30.31
N LEU A 22 -9.42 0.94 30.33
CA LEU A 22 -8.66 0.73 31.55
C LEU A 22 -8.38 2.07 32.26
N LEU A 23 -7.89 3.08 31.53
CA LEU A 23 -7.64 4.42 32.08
C LEU A 23 -8.92 5.15 32.53
N ALA A 24 -10.05 4.88 31.87
CA ALA A 24 -11.35 5.43 32.24
C ALA A 24 -11.97 4.75 33.47
N GLY A 25 -11.32 3.71 34.03
CA GLY A 25 -11.85 2.93 35.15
C GLY A 25 -13.05 2.07 34.78
N ALA A 26 -13.34 1.87 33.48
CA ALA A 26 -14.37 0.95 33.02
C ALA A 26 -13.92 -0.51 33.15
N ILE A 27 -12.61 -0.74 33.17
CA ILE A 27 -11.96 -2.02 33.47
C ILE A 27 -11.03 -1.81 34.66
N ASP A 28 -11.26 -2.56 35.72
CA ASP A 28 -10.47 -2.47 36.96
C ASP A 28 -9.16 -3.25 36.81
N GLU A 29 -8.04 -2.72 37.32
CA GLU A 29 -6.74 -3.41 37.25
C GLU A 29 -6.78 -4.73 38.04
N THR A 30 -7.61 -4.79 39.08
CA THR A 30 -7.82 -6.00 39.89
C THR A 30 -8.50 -7.11 39.10
N ALA A 31 -9.33 -6.78 38.11
CA ALA A 31 -9.95 -7.76 37.20
C ALA A 31 -8.93 -8.37 36.21
N ILE A 32 -7.81 -7.69 35.98
CA ILE A 32 -6.75 -8.12 35.06
C ILE A 32 -5.65 -8.88 35.80
N LEU A 33 -5.20 -8.35 36.93
CA LEU A 33 -4.05 -8.87 37.67
C LEU A 33 -4.45 -9.80 38.83
N ASN A 34 -5.74 -9.83 39.22
CA ASN A 34 -6.25 -10.59 40.36
C ASN A 34 -5.43 -10.34 41.66
N THR A 35 -4.99 -9.10 41.84
CA THR A 35 -4.12 -8.65 42.94
C THR A 35 -4.40 -7.19 43.26
N ASN A 36 -4.09 -6.78 44.49
CA ASN A 36 -4.22 -5.40 44.96
C ASN A 36 -2.85 -4.76 45.25
N ALA A 37 -1.75 -5.40 44.85
CA ALA A 37 -0.41 -4.88 45.07
C ALA A 37 -0.12 -3.70 44.12
N GLU A 38 0.17 -2.52 44.68
CA GLU A 38 0.47 -1.30 43.91
C GLU A 38 1.65 -1.48 42.95
N ASP A 39 2.67 -2.25 43.34
CA ASP A 39 3.84 -2.55 42.49
C ASP A 39 3.47 -3.38 41.24
N GLU A 40 2.48 -4.27 41.34
CA GLU A 40 2.01 -5.09 40.23
C GLU A 40 1.17 -4.27 39.25
N VAL A 41 0.36 -3.34 39.78
CA VAL A 41 -0.39 -2.36 38.98
C VAL A 41 0.56 -1.44 38.21
N LEU A 42 1.61 -0.92 38.84
CA LEU A 42 2.63 -0.10 38.15
C LEU A 42 3.35 -0.89 37.05
N THR A 43 3.62 -2.18 37.29
CA THR A 43 4.25 -3.07 36.32
C THR A 43 3.34 -3.32 35.11
N LEU A 44 2.02 -3.48 35.32
CA LEU A 44 1.02 -3.57 34.26
C LEU A 44 1.06 -2.34 33.35
N TYR A 45 1.05 -1.13 33.93
CA TYR A 45 1.10 0.10 33.14
C TYR A 45 2.41 0.25 32.35
N LYS A 46 3.56 -0.09 32.93
CA LYS A 46 4.84 -0.12 32.22
C LYS A 46 4.82 -1.13 31.06
N GLY A 47 4.26 -2.31 31.29
CA GLY A 47 4.07 -3.34 30.27
C GLY A 47 3.17 -2.86 29.13
N LEU A 48 2.03 -2.24 29.45
CA LEU A 48 1.11 -1.63 28.49
C LEU A 48 1.83 -0.62 27.60
N VAL A 49 2.56 0.34 28.20
CA VAL A 49 3.30 1.36 27.45
C VAL A 49 4.37 0.73 26.56
N ALA A 50 5.12 -0.26 27.05
CA ALA A 50 6.14 -0.94 26.27
C ALA A 50 5.53 -1.68 25.06
N ILE A 51 4.45 -2.43 25.26
CA ILE A 51 3.74 -3.15 24.20
C ILE A 51 3.15 -2.16 23.17
N GLY A 52 2.52 -1.08 23.64
CA GLY A 52 1.98 -0.03 22.79
C GLY A 52 3.06 0.63 21.92
N GLY A 53 4.24 0.92 22.50
CA GLY A 53 5.38 1.47 21.78
C GLY A 53 5.85 0.56 20.64
N VAL A 54 6.02 -0.73 20.93
CA VAL A 54 6.42 -1.72 19.91
C VAL A 54 5.36 -1.86 18.81
N MET A 55 4.07 -1.90 19.17
CA MET A 55 2.98 -1.98 18.19
C MET A 55 2.94 -0.75 17.27
N MET A 56 3.11 0.46 17.82
CA MET A 56 3.14 1.68 17.00
C MET A 56 4.34 1.69 16.04
N LEU A 57 5.53 1.28 16.50
CA LEU A 57 6.70 1.15 15.65
C LEU A 57 6.47 0.13 14.52
N ALA A 58 5.94 -1.05 14.86
CA ALA A 58 5.58 -2.06 13.87
C ALA A 58 4.58 -1.51 12.84
N ARG A 59 3.58 -0.74 13.29
CA ARG A 59 2.59 -0.10 12.41
C ARG A 59 3.23 0.88 11.44
N VAL A 60 4.12 1.74 11.93
CA VAL A 60 4.84 2.70 11.10
C VAL A 60 5.68 1.98 10.05
N VAL A 61 6.43 0.95 10.44
CA VAL A 61 7.24 0.15 9.52
C VAL A 61 6.37 -0.50 8.44
N VAL A 62 5.34 -1.25 8.82
CA VAL A 62 4.45 -1.93 7.86
C VAL A 62 3.76 -0.92 6.93
N SER A 63 3.34 0.24 7.44
CA SER A 63 2.74 1.29 6.63
C SER A 63 3.74 1.90 5.65
N SER A 64 4.99 2.13 6.07
CA SER A 64 6.04 2.67 5.20
C SER A 64 6.37 1.72 4.05
N VAL A 65 6.50 0.41 4.34
CA VAL A 65 6.76 -0.61 3.32
C VAL A 65 5.56 -0.73 2.39
N TYR A 66 4.33 -0.68 2.90
CA TYR A 66 3.12 -0.71 2.08
C TYR A 66 3.03 0.47 1.11
N VAL A 67 3.41 1.68 1.55
CA VAL A 67 3.44 2.87 0.67
C VAL A 67 4.54 2.74 -0.38
N ALA A 68 5.71 2.22 -0.01
CA ALA A 68 6.80 1.98 -0.96
C ALA A 68 6.39 0.96 -2.03
N ASP A 69 5.72 -0.12 -1.63
CA ASP A 69 5.18 -1.16 -2.52
C ASP A 69 4.17 -0.57 -3.52
N LEU A 70 3.21 0.23 -3.05
CA LEU A 70 2.23 0.92 -3.90
C LEU A 70 2.88 1.87 -4.91
N LYS A 71 3.90 2.64 -4.49
CA LYS A 71 4.63 3.53 -5.40
C LYS A 71 5.37 2.74 -6.48
N HIS A 72 5.93 1.58 -6.12
CA HIS A 72 6.61 0.72 -7.09
C HIS A 72 5.63 0.13 -8.11
N GLU A 73 4.45 -0.31 -7.68
CA GLU A 73 3.40 -0.78 -8.59
C GLU A 73 2.91 0.31 -9.54
N GLN A 74 2.67 1.53 -9.04
CA GLN A 74 2.28 2.67 -9.87
C GLN A 74 3.34 3.00 -10.92
N TYR A 75 4.61 3.05 -10.54
CA TYR A 75 5.70 3.32 -11.48
C TYR A 75 5.78 2.25 -12.59
N ARG A 76 5.61 0.96 -12.24
CA ARG A 76 5.56 -0.10 -13.25
C ARG A 76 4.34 0.01 -14.17
N ALA A 77 3.19 0.40 -13.64
CA ALA A 77 1.98 0.60 -14.44
C ALA A 77 2.16 1.76 -15.43
N GLU A 78 2.76 2.87 -14.98
CA GLU A 78 3.08 4.02 -15.84
C GLU A 78 4.05 3.66 -16.96
N LEU A 79 5.13 2.92 -16.66
CA LEU A 79 6.06 2.43 -17.68
C LEU A 79 5.38 1.55 -18.73
N LYS A 80 4.49 0.64 -18.31
CA LYS A 80 3.72 -0.20 -19.24
C LYS A 80 2.80 0.63 -20.12
N ILE A 81 2.12 1.62 -19.57
CA ILE A 81 1.26 2.54 -20.34
C ILE A 81 2.10 3.33 -21.35
N ASN A 82 3.27 3.80 -20.95
CA ASN A 82 4.14 4.59 -21.83
C ASN A 82 4.68 3.74 -22.98
N ASN A 83 5.10 2.50 -22.68
CA ASN A 83 5.50 1.54 -23.71
C ASN A 83 4.35 1.21 -24.67
N LEU A 84 3.12 1.04 -24.17
CA LEU A 84 1.94 0.84 -25.04
C LEU A 84 1.65 2.05 -25.93
N LYS A 85 1.81 3.27 -25.40
CA LYS A 85 1.67 4.51 -26.18
C LYS A 85 2.73 4.58 -27.27
N ALA A 86 3.99 4.27 -26.94
CA ALA A 86 5.07 4.22 -27.91
C ALA A 86 4.79 3.20 -29.02
N SER A 87 4.36 1.98 -28.67
CA SER A 87 4.03 0.95 -29.67
C SER A 87 2.84 1.35 -30.54
N LEU A 88 1.82 2.03 -29.98
CA LEU A 88 0.69 2.54 -30.77
C LEU A 88 1.12 3.66 -31.72
N TYR A 89 1.99 4.57 -31.28
CA TYR A 89 2.54 5.61 -32.14
C TYR A 89 3.35 5.01 -33.30
N GLU A 90 4.22 4.06 -32.99
CA GLU A 90 5.05 3.37 -33.98
C GLU A 90 4.19 2.58 -34.97
N SER A 91 3.18 1.85 -34.49
CA SER A 91 2.23 1.13 -35.34
C SER A 91 1.45 2.10 -36.25
N ARG A 92 0.95 3.22 -35.70
CA ARG A 92 0.22 4.24 -36.48
C ARG A 92 1.10 4.94 -37.51
N GLN A 93 2.37 5.15 -37.19
CA GLN A 93 3.36 5.68 -38.12
C GLN A 93 3.70 4.66 -39.20
N ALA A 94 3.85 3.38 -38.85
CA ALA A 94 4.02 2.29 -39.80
C ALA A 94 2.85 2.23 -40.78
N PHE A 95 1.60 2.26 -40.29
CA PHE A 95 0.40 2.33 -41.15
C PHE A 95 0.40 3.54 -42.08
N ARG A 96 0.76 4.74 -41.60
CA ARG A 96 0.86 5.93 -42.46
C ARG A 96 1.96 5.82 -43.50
N SER A 97 3.12 5.28 -43.13
CA SER A 97 4.25 5.11 -44.03
C SER A 97 4.03 4.01 -45.06
N ASN A 98 3.32 2.94 -44.69
CA ASN A 98 3.02 1.83 -45.58
C ASN A 98 1.85 2.16 -46.51
N SER A 99 0.84 2.90 -46.01
CA SER A 99 -0.19 3.51 -46.85
C SER A 99 0.41 4.42 -47.93
N TYR A 100 1.40 5.26 -47.57
CA TYR A 100 2.11 6.07 -48.57
C TYR A 100 2.87 5.20 -49.59
N LYS A 101 3.46 4.08 -49.16
CA LYS A 101 4.14 3.16 -50.10
C LYS A 101 3.18 2.45 -51.05
N GLU A 102 2.00 2.04 -50.60
CA GLU A 102 0.98 1.44 -51.45
C GLU A 102 0.42 2.47 -52.45
N THR A 103 0.10 3.69 -52.01
CA THR A 103 -0.42 4.74 -52.91
C THR A 103 0.59 5.10 -54.01
N TYR A 104 1.88 5.24 -53.69
CA TYR A 104 2.93 5.50 -54.70
C TYR A 104 3.25 4.29 -55.60
N ALA A 105 2.91 3.07 -55.18
CA ALA A 105 3.06 1.86 -55.99
C ALA A 105 1.89 1.70 -56.96
N GLU A 106 0.66 2.00 -56.52
CA GLU A 106 -0.53 2.03 -57.37
C GLU A 106 -0.48 3.18 -58.39
N GLU A 107 -0.06 4.40 -57.99
CA GLU A 107 0.09 5.53 -58.92
C GLU A 107 1.15 5.26 -60.00
N ARG A 108 2.28 4.62 -59.65
CA ARG A 108 3.30 4.23 -60.63
C ARG A 108 2.90 3.07 -61.53
N GLN A 109 1.93 2.24 -61.14
CA GLN A 109 1.38 1.21 -62.02
C GLN A 109 0.30 1.78 -62.94
N ALA A 110 -0.43 2.82 -62.51
CA ALA A 110 -1.42 3.52 -63.32
C ALA A 110 -0.80 4.47 -64.37
N GLU A 111 0.37 5.06 -64.12
CA GLU A 111 1.09 5.89 -65.11
C GLU A 111 1.81 5.08 -66.22
N VAL A 112 1.94 3.76 -66.06
CA VAL A 112 2.66 2.86 -66.99
C VAL A 112 1.70 2.02 -67.85
N ALA A 113 0.38 2.13 -67.62
CA ALA A 113 -0.68 1.47 -68.40
C ALA A 113 -1.30 2.42 -69.44
#